data_AF-A0A7V1GEQ8-F1
#
_entry.id   AF-A0A7V1GEQ8-F1
#
_cell.length_a   1.000
_cell.length_b   1.000
_cell.length_c   1.000
_cell.angle_alpha   90.00
_cell.angle_beta   90.00
_cell.angle_gamma   90.00
#
_symmetry.space_group_name_H-M   'P 1'
#
loop_
_entity.id
_entity.type
_entity.pdbx_description
1 polymer ?
#
loop_
_entity_poly.entity_id
_entity_poly.type
_entity_poly.pdbx_seq_one_letter_code
_entity_poly.pdbx_strand_id
1 'polypeptide(L)'
;MSSSIKSKIPFLFLVCISIWWGFYYQSNSKLNDYGSANFEWLFLLDALIMLPIICFLFVKDKKEALLKSIILVCLAVLVGSYIIPEQSKLVWHYLESGRYFVLAVILFFELGAILTVYLAIKAAISKSEDPDLSIEKPIKKYLGGGPVAKLLSFEVRMWTYALFSKRVKSESFSGEQHFTYHKKDGAQSNLLGFVFLIAFEVPIMHLFLHFIWSPFA
;
A
#
# COMPACT_ATOMS: atom_id res chain seq x y z
N MET A 1 -26.39 -17.54 16.82
CA MET A 1 -25.88 -16.60 15.79
C MET A 1 -24.72 -17.26 15.06
N SER A 2 -24.76 -17.38 13.73
CA SER A 2 -23.70 -18.05 12.95
C SER A 2 -22.37 -17.28 13.06
N SER A 3 -21.23 -17.98 12.98
CA SER A 3 -19.90 -17.36 13.08
C SER A 3 -19.68 -16.26 12.02
N SER A 4 -20.30 -16.42 10.85
CA SER A 4 -20.27 -15.48 9.73
C SER A 4 -20.94 -14.14 10.05
N ILE A 5 -21.98 -14.12 10.89
CA ILE A 5 -22.64 -12.86 11.28
C ILE A 5 -21.79 -12.13 12.32
N LYS A 6 -21.22 -12.86 13.30
CA LYS A 6 -20.38 -12.25 14.35
C LYS A 6 -19.18 -11.50 13.78
N SER A 7 -18.53 -12.03 12.74
CA SER A 7 -17.36 -11.40 12.14
C SER A 7 -17.66 -10.08 11.41
N LYS A 8 -18.93 -9.81 11.09
CA LYS A 8 -19.38 -8.57 10.41
C LYS A 8 -19.83 -7.49 11.39
N ILE A 9 -20.05 -7.82 12.66
CA ILE A 9 -20.51 -6.87 13.69
C ILE A 9 -19.57 -5.66 13.85
N PRO A 10 -18.22 -5.81 13.88
CA PRO A 10 -17.34 -4.66 14.01
C PRO A 10 -17.48 -3.66 12.84
N PHE A 11 -17.66 -4.18 11.63
CA PHE A 11 -17.89 -3.34 10.44
C PHE A 11 -19.25 -2.65 10.50
N LEU A 12 -20.30 -3.36 10.90
CA LEU A 12 -21.63 -2.78 11.06
C LEU A 12 -21.64 -1.67 12.14
N PHE A 13 -20.92 -1.89 13.24
CA PHE A 13 -20.72 -0.87 14.27
C PHE A 13 -20.09 0.39 13.70
N LEU A 14 -19.01 0.25 12.91
CA LEU A 14 -18.36 1.38 12.23
C LEU A 14 -19.35 2.18 11.36
N VAL A 15 -20.17 1.49 10.57
CA VAL A 15 -21.19 2.13 9.72
C VAL A 15 -22.20 2.90 10.58
N CYS A 16 -22.71 2.27 11.65
CA CYS A 16 -23.67 2.91 12.55
C CYS A 16 -23.10 4.16 13.22
N ILE A 17 -21.89 4.09 13.79
CA ILE A 17 -21.26 5.27 14.42
C ILE A 17 -20.96 6.35 13.39
N SER A 18 -20.55 5.99 12.17
CA SER A 18 -20.26 6.95 11.10
C SER A 18 -21.50 7.75 10.69
N ILE A 19 -22.64 7.07 10.55
CA ILE A 19 -23.92 7.72 10.23
C ILE A 19 -24.39 8.59 11.39
N TRP A 20 -24.33 8.06 12.63
CA TRP A 20 -24.76 8.78 13.82
C TRP A 20 -23.96 10.07 14.04
N TRP A 21 -22.63 9.96 14.02
CA TRP A 21 -21.75 11.10 14.23
C TRP A 21 -21.74 12.04 13.01
N GLY A 22 -21.90 11.52 11.80
CA GLY A 22 -22.14 12.35 10.61
C GLY A 22 -23.38 13.23 10.77
N PHE A 23 -24.48 12.69 11.28
CA PHE A 23 -25.67 13.48 11.60
C PHE A 23 -25.42 14.49 12.73
N TYR A 24 -24.72 14.08 13.79
CA TYR A 24 -24.36 14.98 14.90
C TYR A 24 -23.59 16.22 14.42
N TYR A 25 -22.54 16.02 13.62
CA TYR A 25 -21.67 17.12 13.17
C TYR A 25 -22.29 18.01 12.10
N GLN A 26 -23.19 17.46 11.27
CA GLN A 26 -23.80 18.21 10.16
C GLN A 26 -25.14 18.87 10.52
N SER A 27 -25.80 18.43 11.59
CA SER A 27 -27.09 18.99 12.01
C SER A 27 -26.91 20.19 12.95
N ASN A 28 -27.81 21.18 12.88
CA ASN A 28 -27.90 22.25 13.87
C ASN A 28 -28.93 21.87 14.92
N SER A 29 -28.56 20.93 15.79
CA SER A 29 -29.44 20.38 16.79
C SER A 29 -29.12 20.94 18.18
N LYS A 30 -30.01 20.72 19.14
CA LYS A 30 -29.72 21.04 20.54
C LYS A 30 -28.55 20.22 21.11
N LEU A 31 -28.22 19.08 20.49
CA LEU A 31 -27.17 18.17 20.97
C LEU A 31 -25.76 18.73 20.76
N ASN A 32 -25.56 19.52 19.71
CA ASN A 32 -24.29 20.18 19.41
C ASN A 32 -24.36 21.70 19.59
N ASP A 33 -25.31 22.17 20.41
CA ASP A 33 -25.57 23.58 20.66
C ASP A 33 -25.64 24.41 19.37
N TYR A 34 -26.45 23.92 18.43
CA TYR A 34 -26.64 24.51 17.10
C TYR A 34 -25.34 24.72 16.31
N GLY A 35 -24.39 23.78 16.46
CA GLY A 35 -23.12 23.76 15.76
C GLY A 35 -21.96 24.42 16.52
N SER A 36 -22.21 25.00 17.70
CA SER A 36 -21.15 25.62 18.51
C SER A 36 -20.28 24.57 19.26
N ALA A 37 -20.87 23.42 19.60
CA ALA A 37 -20.28 22.39 20.46
C ALA A 37 -19.98 21.09 19.71
N ASN A 38 -19.24 21.19 18.61
CA ASN A 38 -18.81 20.04 17.82
C ASN A 38 -17.54 19.39 18.43
N PHE A 39 -17.73 18.48 19.36
CA PHE A 39 -16.61 17.82 20.05
C PHE A 39 -16.08 16.60 19.31
N GLU A 40 -14.84 16.67 18.80
CA GLU A 40 -14.21 15.55 18.07
C GLU A 40 -14.00 14.28 18.93
N TRP A 41 -13.84 14.42 20.25
CA TRP A 41 -13.49 13.32 21.15
C TRP A 41 -14.57 12.24 21.23
N LEU A 42 -15.82 12.59 20.90
CA LEU A 42 -16.95 11.66 20.90
C LEU A 42 -16.76 10.57 19.83
N PHE A 43 -16.48 10.98 18.59
CA PHE A 43 -16.17 10.04 17.52
C PHE A 43 -14.83 9.34 17.75
N LEU A 44 -13.85 10.04 18.34
CA LEU A 44 -12.54 9.49 18.66
C LEU A 44 -12.63 8.30 19.62
N LEU A 45 -13.48 8.39 20.65
CA LEU A 45 -13.68 7.32 21.63
C LEU A 45 -14.29 6.08 20.98
N ASP A 46 -15.32 6.26 20.15
CA ASP A 46 -15.95 5.14 19.47
C ASP A 46 -15.01 4.50 18.44
N ALA A 47 -14.25 5.31 17.71
CA ALA A 47 -13.33 4.87 16.67
C ALA A 47 -12.07 4.19 17.23
N LEU A 48 -11.41 4.77 18.25
CA LEU A 48 -10.11 4.28 18.75
C LEU A 48 -10.22 3.34 19.93
N ILE A 49 -11.33 3.35 20.67
CA ILE A 49 -11.48 2.52 21.88
C ILE A 49 -12.55 1.46 21.66
N MET A 50 -13.79 1.86 21.36
CA MET A 50 -14.89 0.89 21.26
C MET A 50 -14.74 -0.06 20.09
N LEU A 51 -14.32 0.44 18.93
CA LEU A 51 -14.19 -0.37 17.71
C LEU A 51 -13.12 -1.49 17.86
N PRO A 52 -11.91 -1.25 18.42
CA PRO A 52 -11.00 -2.34 18.78
C PRO A 52 -11.57 -3.33 19.80
N ILE A 53 -12.24 -2.84 20.85
CA ILE A 53 -12.86 -3.72 21.86
C ILE A 53 -13.88 -4.65 21.18
N ILE A 54 -14.74 -4.11 20.31
CA ILE A 54 -15.73 -4.88 19.56
C ILE A 54 -15.03 -5.89 18.63
N CYS A 55 -13.91 -5.53 17.99
CA CYS A 55 -13.13 -6.49 17.21
C CYS A 55 -12.66 -7.68 18.07
N PHE A 56 -12.09 -7.41 19.25
CA PHE A 56 -11.62 -8.47 20.16
C PHE A 56 -12.73 -9.30 20.80
N LEU A 57 -13.94 -8.74 20.96
CA LEU A 57 -15.09 -9.47 21.48
C LEU A 57 -15.73 -10.41 20.46
N PHE A 58 -15.78 -10.03 19.18
CA PHE A 58 -16.54 -10.76 18.16
C PHE A 58 -15.68 -11.59 17.19
N VAL A 59 -14.39 -11.29 17.05
CA VAL A 59 -13.46 -12.06 16.23
C VAL A 59 -12.73 -13.08 17.11
N LYS A 60 -12.81 -14.36 16.73
CA LYS A 60 -12.28 -15.47 17.55
C LYS A 60 -10.75 -15.48 17.62
N ASP A 61 -10.08 -15.22 16.50
CA ASP A 61 -8.62 -15.23 16.44
C ASP A 61 -8.08 -13.85 16.84
N LYS A 62 -7.16 -13.81 17.81
CA LYS A 62 -6.58 -12.57 18.32
C LYS A 62 -5.76 -11.81 17.27
N LYS A 63 -5.06 -12.52 16.37
CA LYS A 63 -4.29 -11.92 15.28
C LYS A 63 -5.22 -11.32 14.24
N GLU A 64 -6.28 -12.05 13.89
CA GLU A 64 -7.32 -11.54 12.98
C GLU A 64 -8.04 -10.33 13.59
N ALA A 65 -8.36 -10.38 14.89
CA ALA A 65 -8.99 -9.29 15.63
C ALA A 65 -8.11 -8.03 15.65
N LEU A 66 -6.81 -8.19 15.91
CA LEU A 66 -5.85 -7.10 15.87
C LEU A 66 -5.77 -6.48 14.48
N LEU A 67 -5.59 -7.30 13.44
CA LEU A 67 -5.53 -6.82 12.06
C LEU A 67 -6.81 -6.09 11.66
N LYS A 68 -7.98 -6.65 11.98
CA LYS A 68 -9.28 -6.02 11.73
C LYS A 68 -9.45 -4.71 12.50
N SER A 69 -9.03 -4.65 13.76
CA SER A 69 -9.10 -3.42 14.55
C SER A 69 -8.27 -2.31 13.92
N ILE A 70 -7.05 -2.61 13.47
CA ILE A 70 -6.17 -1.63 12.82
C ILE A 70 -6.80 -1.14 11.52
N ILE A 71 -7.29 -2.05 10.68
CA ILE A 71 -7.92 -1.69 9.39
C ILE A 71 -9.16 -0.81 9.62
N LEU A 72 -10.04 -1.21 10.55
CA LEU A 72 -11.28 -0.48 10.81
C LEU A 72 -11.02 0.86 11.50
N VAL A 73 -10.01 0.96 12.37
CA VAL A 73 -9.55 2.23 12.94
C VAL A 73 -9.02 3.16 11.85
N CYS A 74 -8.17 2.68 10.94
CA CYS A 74 -7.68 3.49 9.82
C CYS A 74 -8.85 3.99 8.95
N LEU A 75 -9.84 3.14 8.69
CA LEU A 75 -11.02 3.53 7.94
C LEU A 75 -11.89 4.53 8.72
N ALA A 76 -12.02 4.38 10.04
CA ALA A 76 -12.71 5.33 10.91
C ALA A 76 -12.02 6.70 10.92
N VAL A 77 -10.69 6.75 10.98
CA VAL A 77 -9.92 8.00 10.89
C VAL A 77 -10.19 8.72 9.56
N LEU A 78 -10.21 7.96 8.46
CA LEU A 78 -10.55 8.49 7.13
C LEU A 78 -11.98 9.04 7.08
N VAL A 79 -12.96 8.30 7.59
CA VAL A 79 -14.36 8.78 7.66
C VAL A 79 -14.46 10.03 8.54
N GLY A 80 -13.80 10.03 9.70
CA GLY A 80 -13.72 11.15 10.63
C GLY A 80 -13.22 12.43 9.99
N SER A 81 -12.25 12.31 9.09
CA SER A 81 -11.69 13.44 8.33
C SER A 81 -12.74 14.16 7.50
N TYR A 82 -13.76 13.44 7.00
CA TYR A 82 -14.84 14.01 6.20
C TYR A 82 -16.04 14.49 7.03
N ILE A 83 -16.33 13.85 8.17
CA ILE A 83 -17.52 14.18 8.97
C ILE A 83 -17.26 15.26 10.03
N ILE A 84 -16.04 15.37 10.56
CA ILE A 84 -15.70 16.34 11.60
C ILE A 84 -15.38 17.70 10.94
N PRO A 85 -16.02 18.80 11.36
CA PRO A 85 -15.71 20.13 10.84
C PRO A 85 -14.26 20.53 11.13
N GLU A 86 -13.58 21.15 10.17
CA GLU A 86 -12.16 21.55 10.30
C GLU A 86 -11.87 22.40 11.55
N GLN A 87 -12.79 23.30 11.91
CA GLN A 87 -12.67 24.19 13.07
C GLN A 87 -12.63 23.43 14.42
N SER A 88 -13.11 22.19 14.42
CA SER A 88 -13.26 21.35 15.60
C SER A 88 -12.18 20.27 15.70
N LYS A 89 -11.30 20.17 14.70
CA LYS A 89 -10.20 19.19 14.69
C LYS A 89 -9.04 19.71 15.54
N LEU A 90 -8.69 18.97 16.60
CA LEU A 90 -7.50 19.24 17.43
C LEU A 90 -6.52 18.07 17.29
N VAL A 91 -6.94 16.89 17.76
CA VAL A 91 -6.17 15.65 17.67
C VAL A 91 -6.29 15.06 16.27
N TRP A 92 -7.41 15.30 15.57
CA TRP A 92 -7.67 14.71 14.26
C TRP A 92 -6.63 15.09 13.20
N HIS A 93 -6.07 16.31 13.24
CA HIS A 93 -5.01 16.72 12.32
C HIS A 93 -3.76 15.84 12.38
N TYR A 94 -3.39 15.38 13.59
CA TYR A 94 -2.26 14.47 13.77
C TYR A 94 -2.59 13.06 13.26
N LEU A 95 -3.82 12.58 13.48
CA LEU A 95 -4.29 11.30 12.97
C LEU A 95 -4.32 11.28 11.43
N GLU A 96 -4.79 12.36 10.81
CA GLU A 96 -4.78 12.54 9.35
C GLU A 96 -3.37 12.59 8.78
N SER A 97 -2.44 13.23 9.48
CA SER A 97 -1.02 13.25 9.12
C SER A 97 -0.38 11.86 9.20
N GLY A 98 -0.99 10.94 9.97
CA GLY A 98 -0.64 9.52 9.99
C GLY A 98 -0.65 8.85 8.61
N ARG A 99 -1.37 9.41 7.62
CA ARG A 99 -1.31 8.94 6.22
C ARG A 99 0.11 8.93 5.67
N TYR A 100 0.91 9.94 6.01
CA TYR A 100 2.30 10.05 5.56
C TYR A 100 3.19 9.01 6.25
N PHE A 101 2.88 8.67 7.49
CA PHE A 101 3.55 7.59 8.20
C PHE A 101 3.26 6.23 7.55
N VAL A 102 2.00 5.94 7.20
CA VAL A 102 1.63 4.71 6.48
C VAL A 102 2.33 4.65 5.11
N LEU A 103 2.34 5.76 4.37
CA LEU A 103 3.07 5.85 3.09
C LEU A 103 4.58 5.59 3.28
N ALA A 104 5.19 6.15 4.32
CA ALA A 104 6.59 5.90 4.64
C ALA A 104 6.84 4.41 4.95
N VAL A 105 5.97 3.75 5.72
CA VAL A 105 6.08 2.31 6.01
C VAL A 105 5.99 1.47 4.74
N ILE A 106 5.04 1.78 3.84
CA ILE A 106 4.92 1.10 2.55
C ILE A 106 6.19 1.30 1.74
N LEU A 107 6.70 2.53 1.64
CA LEU A 107 7.95 2.84 0.95
C LEU A 107 9.13 2.04 1.52
N PHE A 108 9.28 1.98 2.85
CA PHE A 108 10.33 1.18 3.49
C PHE A 108 10.18 -0.32 3.19
N PHE A 109 8.95 -0.83 3.16
CA PHE A 109 8.68 -2.21 2.80
C PHE A 109 9.07 -2.50 1.35
N GLU A 110 8.72 -1.61 0.41
CA GLU A 110 9.10 -1.72 -1.00
C GLU A 110 10.61 -1.63 -1.20
N LEU A 111 11.28 -0.70 -0.52
CA LEU A 111 12.75 -0.61 -0.53
C LEU A 111 13.39 -1.87 0.04
N GLY A 112 12.83 -2.42 1.12
CA GLY A 112 13.24 -3.70 1.68
C GLY A 112 13.09 -4.84 0.68
N ALA A 113 11.95 -4.93 0.00
CA ALA A 113 11.71 -5.93 -1.05
C ALA A 113 12.72 -5.80 -2.19
N ILE A 114 12.94 -4.60 -2.72
CA ILE A 114 13.95 -4.32 -3.76
C ILE A 114 15.35 -4.75 -3.29
N LEU A 115 15.71 -4.41 -2.05
CA LEU A 115 17.01 -4.76 -1.48
C LEU A 115 17.17 -6.27 -1.31
N THR A 116 16.13 -6.98 -0.86
CA THR A 116 16.17 -8.45 -0.76
C THR A 116 16.32 -9.12 -2.11
N VAL A 117 15.61 -8.64 -3.14
CA VAL A 117 15.73 -9.13 -4.52
C VAL A 117 17.14 -8.87 -5.05
N TYR A 118 17.66 -7.64 -4.86
CA TYR A 118 19.02 -7.28 -5.24
C TYR A 118 20.07 -8.19 -4.58
N LEU A 119 19.97 -8.42 -3.27
CA LEU A 119 20.90 -9.28 -2.53
C LEU A 119 20.79 -10.75 -2.96
N ALA A 120 19.58 -11.26 -3.18
CA ALA A 120 19.35 -12.63 -3.64
C ALA A 120 19.99 -12.86 -5.02
N ILE A 121 19.79 -11.93 -5.96
CA ILE A 121 20.40 -11.98 -7.28
C ILE A 121 21.92 -11.87 -7.19
N LYS A 122 22.45 -10.94 -6.40
CA LYS A 122 23.90 -10.78 -6.18
C LYS A 122 24.53 -12.06 -5.62
N ALA A 123 23.86 -12.73 -4.68
CA ALA A 123 24.33 -13.97 -4.07
C ALA A 123 24.32 -15.14 -5.08
N ALA A 124 23.28 -15.26 -5.90
CA ALA A 124 23.19 -16.28 -6.95
C ALA A 124 24.30 -16.13 -8.00
N ILE A 125 24.53 -14.90 -8.47
CA ILE A 125 25.60 -14.58 -9.43
C ILE A 125 26.99 -14.88 -8.82
N SER A 126 27.20 -14.58 -7.54
CA SER A 126 28.48 -14.81 -6.86
C SER A 126 28.83 -16.30 -6.69
N LYS A 127 27.84 -17.19 -6.77
CA LYS A 127 28.04 -18.64 -6.65
C LYS A 127 28.24 -19.34 -8.01
N SER A 128 28.32 -18.57 -9.11
CA SER A 128 28.38 -19.10 -10.48
C SER A 128 27.21 -20.05 -10.83
N GLU A 129 26.09 -19.94 -10.11
CA GLU A 129 24.85 -20.60 -10.49
C GLU A 129 24.25 -19.89 -11.70
N ASP A 130 23.63 -20.66 -12.60
CA ASP A 130 22.90 -20.10 -13.73
C ASP A 130 21.82 -19.13 -13.20
N PRO A 131 21.92 -17.82 -13.49
CA PRO A 131 21.00 -16.82 -12.96
C PRO A 131 19.56 -17.11 -13.37
N ASP A 132 19.33 -17.77 -14.50
CA ASP A 132 18.00 -18.08 -14.96
C ASP A 132 17.32 -19.17 -14.13
N LEU A 133 18.04 -20.26 -13.88
CA LEU A 133 17.57 -21.34 -13.00
C LEU A 133 17.38 -20.86 -11.55
N SER A 134 18.19 -19.89 -11.13
CA SER A 134 18.14 -19.31 -9.79
C SER A 134 16.92 -18.41 -9.57
N ILE A 135 16.38 -17.81 -10.64
CA ILE A 135 15.16 -17.00 -10.63
C ILE A 135 13.92 -17.89 -10.76
N GLU A 136 13.95 -18.85 -11.67
CA GLU A 136 12.77 -19.65 -12.03
C GLU A 136 12.38 -20.65 -10.91
N LYS A 137 13.36 -21.27 -10.25
CA LYS A 137 13.11 -22.26 -9.18
C LYS A 137 12.32 -21.70 -7.98
N PRO A 138 12.70 -20.56 -7.37
CA PRO A 138 11.93 -19.97 -6.27
C PRO A 138 10.52 -19.58 -6.70
N ILE A 139 10.37 -18.97 -7.88
CA ILE A 139 9.06 -18.50 -8.38
C ILE A 139 8.14 -19.70 -8.62
N LYS A 140 8.62 -20.75 -9.29
CA LYS A 140 7.86 -21.99 -9.49
C LYS A 140 7.54 -22.71 -8.19
N LYS A 141 8.41 -22.63 -7.17
CA LYS A 141 8.17 -23.25 -5.85
C LYS A 141 6.97 -22.62 -5.13
N TYR A 142 6.80 -21.30 -5.21
CA TYR A 142 5.71 -20.60 -4.50
C TYR A 142 4.44 -20.41 -5.34
N LEU A 143 4.58 -20.20 -6.65
CA LEU A 143 3.46 -19.85 -7.55
C LEU A 143 3.11 -20.96 -8.57
N GLY A 144 3.88 -22.06 -8.60
CA GLY A 144 3.69 -23.14 -9.57
C GLY A 144 4.13 -22.76 -10.99
N GLY A 145 3.67 -23.51 -12.00
CA GLY A 145 4.00 -23.31 -13.42
C GLY A 145 3.03 -22.43 -14.21
N GLY A 146 2.16 -21.67 -13.53
CA GLY A 146 1.08 -20.90 -14.15
C GLY A 146 1.56 -19.65 -14.93
N PRO A 147 0.62 -18.97 -15.63
CA PRO A 147 0.94 -17.73 -16.36
C PRO A 147 1.48 -16.61 -15.47
N VAL A 148 1.02 -16.54 -14.21
CA VAL A 148 1.53 -15.57 -13.21
C VAL A 148 3.00 -15.83 -12.89
N ALA A 149 3.39 -17.11 -12.74
CA ALA A 149 4.78 -17.48 -12.49
C ALA A 149 5.67 -17.14 -13.70
N LYS A 150 5.18 -17.33 -14.93
CA LYS A 150 5.88 -16.91 -16.15
C LYS A 150 6.07 -15.40 -16.23
N LEU A 151 5.02 -14.61 -15.92
CA LEU A 151 5.09 -13.15 -15.91
C LEU A 151 6.10 -12.65 -14.87
N LEU A 152 6.04 -13.15 -13.64
CA LEU A 152 6.99 -12.80 -12.59
C LEU A 152 8.42 -13.22 -12.93
N SER A 153 8.61 -14.40 -13.54
CA SER A 153 9.93 -14.85 -13.97
C SER A 153 10.50 -13.93 -15.05
N PHE A 154 9.66 -13.46 -15.99
CA PHE A 154 10.04 -12.48 -16.99
C PHE A 154 10.44 -11.13 -16.38
N GLU A 155 9.63 -10.59 -15.46
CA GLU A 155 9.96 -9.34 -14.78
C GLU A 155 11.27 -9.43 -14.01
N VAL A 156 11.48 -10.50 -13.24
CA VAL A 156 12.70 -10.68 -12.45
C VAL A 156 13.93 -10.85 -13.36
N ARG A 157 13.82 -11.52 -14.51
CA ARG A 157 14.89 -11.59 -15.53
C ARG A 157 15.23 -10.20 -16.08
N MET A 158 14.22 -9.40 -16.41
CA MET A 158 14.39 -8.03 -16.90
C MET A 158 15.12 -7.16 -15.88
N TRP A 159 14.68 -7.17 -14.62
CA TRP A 159 15.33 -6.43 -13.53
C TRP A 159 16.74 -6.92 -13.22
N THR A 160 16.97 -8.24 -13.27
CA THR A 160 18.30 -8.84 -13.09
C THR A 160 19.26 -8.35 -14.16
N TYR A 161 18.85 -8.35 -15.42
CA TYR A 161 19.66 -7.82 -16.52
C TYR A 161 19.90 -6.31 -16.37
N ALA A 162 18.86 -5.53 -16.01
CA ALA A 162 18.97 -4.10 -15.84
C ALA A 162 19.94 -3.66 -14.74
N LEU A 163 19.92 -4.35 -13.60
CA LEU A 163 20.74 -4.02 -12.42
C LEU A 163 22.13 -4.67 -12.44
N PHE A 164 22.30 -5.80 -13.13
CA PHE A 164 23.53 -6.60 -13.13
C PHE A 164 24.09 -6.92 -14.53
N SER A 165 23.80 -6.08 -15.54
CA SER A 165 24.21 -6.25 -16.94
C SER A 165 25.70 -6.53 -17.16
N LYS A 166 26.58 -6.02 -16.28
CA LYS A 166 28.02 -6.25 -16.34
C LYS A 166 28.43 -7.66 -15.90
N ARG A 167 27.61 -8.33 -15.09
CA ARG A 167 27.91 -9.66 -14.49
C ARG A 167 27.11 -10.79 -15.12
N VAL A 168 25.94 -10.51 -15.70
CA VAL A 168 25.08 -11.51 -16.35
C VAL A 168 25.19 -11.36 -17.86
N LYS A 169 25.57 -12.45 -18.55
CA LYS A 169 25.57 -12.50 -20.02
C LYS A 169 24.17 -12.83 -20.51
N SER A 170 23.78 -12.28 -21.66
CA SER A 170 22.50 -12.58 -22.31
C SER A 170 22.35 -14.07 -22.67
N GLU A 171 23.48 -14.74 -22.92
CA GLU A 171 23.59 -16.18 -23.19
C GLU A 171 23.21 -17.07 -21.99
N SER A 172 23.14 -16.50 -20.78
CA SER A 172 22.82 -17.22 -19.55
C SER A 172 21.31 -17.34 -19.29
N PHE A 173 20.44 -16.81 -20.15
CA PHE A 173 18.99 -16.97 -20.01
C PHE A 173 18.48 -18.01 -21.01
N SER A 174 17.54 -18.86 -20.63
CA SER A 174 16.92 -19.86 -21.50
C SER A 174 15.86 -19.26 -22.42
N GLY A 175 15.86 -19.66 -23.70
CA GLY A 175 14.95 -19.20 -24.75
C GLY A 175 15.66 -19.12 -26.11
N GLU A 176 14.93 -18.93 -27.21
CA GLU A 176 15.55 -18.70 -28.54
C GLU A 176 15.71 -17.20 -28.86
N GLN A 177 14.96 -16.34 -28.18
CA GLN A 177 15.03 -14.88 -28.31
C GLN A 177 15.51 -14.26 -26.99
N HIS A 178 16.78 -13.88 -26.95
CA HIS A 178 17.41 -13.23 -25.78
C HIS A 178 17.39 -11.70 -25.90
N PHE A 179 16.30 -11.13 -26.43
CA PHE A 179 16.04 -9.71 -26.75
C PHE A 179 16.58 -9.18 -28.10
N THR A 180 15.72 -8.49 -28.84
CA THR A 180 16.01 -7.66 -30.04
C THR A 180 15.51 -6.23 -29.75
N TYR A 181 16.14 -5.10 -30.14
CA TYR A 181 17.01 -4.79 -31.29
C TYR A 181 18.37 -4.20 -30.87
N HIS A 182 19.43 -4.96 -31.14
CA HIS A 182 20.84 -4.58 -31.33
C HIS A 182 21.67 -3.92 -30.21
N LYS A 183 22.53 -4.78 -29.64
CA LYS A 183 23.65 -4.60 -28.70
C LYS A 183 23.29 -4.41 -27.23
N LYS A 184 24.07 -5.12 -26.42
CA LYS A 184 24.09 -5.31 -24.96
C LYS A 184 23.71 -4.08 -24.11
N ASP A 185 23.94 -2.87 -24.63
CA ASP A 185 23.70 -1.59 -23.97
C ASP A 185 22.35 -0.90 -24.31
N GLY A 186 21.65 -1.33 -25.36
CA GLY A 186 20.40 -0.70 -25.82
C GLY A 186 19.22 -0.95 -24.88
N ALA A 187 19.06 -2.18 -24.38
CA ALA A 187 17.99 -2.51 -23.42
C ALA A 187 18.20 -1.82 -22.06
N GLN A 188 19.44 -1.75 -21.59
CA GLN A 188 19.78 -1.05 -20.35
C GLN A 188 19.54 0.46 -20.49
N SER A 189 19.95 1.06 -21.61
CA SER A 189 19.74 2.49 -21.88
C SER A 189 18.25 2.83 -22.04
N ASN A 190 17.48 1.96 -22.69
CA ASN A 190 16.03 2.15 -22.85
C ASN A 190 15.29 2.03 -21.52
N LEU A 191 15.63 1.03 -20.69
CA LEU A 191 15.01 0.87 -19.39
C LEU A 191 15.38 2.01 -18.43
N LEU A 192 16.65 2.44 -18.46
CA LEU A 192 17.10 3.63 -17.72
C LEU A 192 16.38 4.89 -18.20
N GLY A 193 16.15 5.02 -19.52
CA GLY A 193 15.33 6.08 -20.11
C GLY A 193 13.90 6.08 -19.56
N PHE A 194 13.27 4.92 -19.46
CA PHE A 194 11.94 4.77 -18.83
C PHE A 194 11.95 5.12 -17.35
N VAL A 195 12.98 4.73 -16.60
CA VAL A 195 13.13 5.09 -15.18
C VAL A 195 13.24 6.61 -15.04
N PHE A 196 14.06 7.27 -15.88
CA PHE A 196 14.14 8.73 -15.88
C PHE A 196 12.82 9.38 -16.29
N LEU A 197 12.15 8.86 -17.31
CA LEU A 197 10.87 9.36 -17.78
C LEU A 197 9.85 9.31 -16.62
N ILE A 198 9.71 8.19 -15.93
CA ILE A 198 8.82 8.07 -14.75
C ILE A 198 9.26 9.01 -13.62
N ALA A 199 10.57 9.05 -13.31
CA ALA A 199 11.10 9.85 -12.21
C ALA A 199 10.92 11.36 -12.41
N PHE A 200 10.87 11.84 -13.66
CA PHE A 200 10.59 13.25 -13.97
C PHE A 200 9.11 13.51 -14.23
N GLU A 201 8.43 12.64 -14.98
CA GLU A 201 7.02 12.79 -15.34
C GLU A 201 6.12 12.77 -14.10
N VAL A 202 6.35 11.85 -13.16
CA VAL A 202 5.48 11.71 -11.98
C VAL A 202 5.51 12.97 -11.10
N PRO A 203 6.68 13.54 -10.71
CA PRO A 203 6.72 14.81 -10.00
C PRO A 203 6.16 15.98 -10.81
N ILE A 204 6.48 16.08 -12.10
CA ILE A 204 5.98 17.18 -12.95
C ILE A 204 4.45 17.13 -13.04
N MET A 205 3.88 15.94 -13.25
CA MET A 205 2.43 15.76 -13.28
C MET A 205 1.80 16.03 -11.92
N HIS A 206 2.45 15.65 -10.82
CA HIS A 206 1.96 15.96 -9.49
C HIS A 206 1.93 17.48 -9.22
N LEU A 207 3.01 18.19 -9.59
CA LEU A 207 3.08 19.65 -9.50
C LEU A 207 2.05 20.32 -10.41
N PHE A 208 1.90 19.84 -11.65
CA PHE A 208 0.91 20.34 -12.60
C PHE A 208 -0.51 20.18 -12.04
N LEU A 209 -0.87 19.00 -11.52
CA LEU A 209 -2.19 18.78 -10.92
C LEU A 209 -2.41 19.61 -9.66
N HIS A 210 -1.40 19.72 -8.79
CA HIS A 210 -1.47 20.52 -7.58
C HIS A 210 -1.69 22.01 -7.90
N PHE A 211 -0.91 22.58 -8.82
CA PHE A 211 -0.92 24.02 -9.09
C PHE A 211 -1.90 24.48 -10.17
N ILE A 212 -2.29 23.63 -11.12
CA ILE A 212 -3.15 24.00 -12.25
C ILE A 212 -4.54 23.38 -12.12
N TRP A 213 -4.66 22.16 -11.61
CA TRP A 213 -5.95 21.45 -11.53
C TRP A 213 -6.62 21.55 -10.16
N SER A 214 -5.91 21.83 -9.07
CA SER A 214 -6.51 21.99 -7.75
C SER A 214 -6.75 23.48 -7.45
N PRO A 215 -7.99 24.00 -7.63
CA PRO A 215 -8.37 25.32 -7.13
C PRO A 215 -8.66 25.30 -5.61
N PHE A 216 -8.27 24.24 -4.88
CA PHE A 216 -8.59 24.02 -3.46
C PHE A 216 -7.43 23.46 -2.62
N ALA A 217 -6.17 23.60 -3.07
CA ALA A 217 -5.01 23.45 -2.17
C ALA A 217 -4.69 24.76 -1.45
#